data_AF-H9VAG0-F1
#
_entry.id   AF-H9VAG0-F1
#
_cell.length_a   1.000
_cell.length_b   1.000
_cell.length_c   1.000
_cell.angle_alpha   90.00
_cell.angle_beta   90.00
_cell.angle_gamma   90.00
#
_symmetry.space_group_name_H-M   'P 1'
#
loop_
_entity.id
_entity.type
_entity.pdbx_description
1 polymer ?
#
loop_
_entity_poly.entity_id
_entity_poly.type
_entity_poly.pdbx_seq_one_letter_code
_entity_poly.pdbx_strand_id
1 'polypeptide(L)'
;AIWLFYPLNGPITVKVGALNMPLKYGEHVGDWEHFTLRVSNFTGELWKVYFSQHSGGQWVNASDLEHIEGNRIAVYAAKSGHATFPHAGNFLEGDRKLGVGIRNDASRSKYFLDTSRKYQIVAAEHLEALGSKDIVVEP
;
A
#
# COMPACT_ATOMS: atom_id res chain seq x y z
N ALA A 1 1.42 11.02 -3.77
CA ALA A 1 1.21 9.65 -3.26
C ALA A 1 -0.29 9.44 -3.06
N ILE A 2 -0.75 8.19 -3.07
CA ILE A 2 -2.12 7.85 -2.70
C ILE A 2 -2.08 7.30 -1.27
N TRP A 3 -2.74 7.99 -0.36
CA TRP A 3 -2.82 7.64 1.07
C TRP A 3 -4.14 6.94 1.37
N LEU A 4 -4.07 5.89 2.18
CA LEU A 4 -5.20 5.09 2.63
C LEU A 4 -5.22 5.09 4.15
N PHE A 5 -6.37 5.44 4.71
CA PHE A 5 -6.64 5.33 6.14
C PHE A 5 -7.36 4.02 6.43
N TYR A 6 -6.78 3.23 7.33
CA TYR A 6 -7.37 2.02 7.84
C TYR A 6 -7.92 2.29 9.24
N PRO A 7 -9.23 2.16 9.47
CA PRO A 7 -9.82 2.48 10.77
C PRO A 7 -9.42 1.46 11.86
N LEU A 8 -9.14 0.21 11.48
CA LEU A 8 -8.82 -0.90 12.38
C LEU A 8 -8.18 -2.06 11.58
N ASN A 9 -7.22 -2.77 12.16
CA ASN A 9 -6.80 -4.10 11.72
C ASN A 9 -7.27 -5.22 12.66
N GLY A 10 -7.28 -6.44 12.13
CA GLY A 10 -7.43 -7.66 12.92
C GLY A 10 -6.12 -8.12 13.57
N PRO A 11 -6.11 -9.31 14.20
CA PRO A 11 -4.95 -9.82 14.92
C PRO A 11 -3.81 -10.21 13.98
N ILE A 12 -2.58 -9.87 14.36
CA ILE A 12 -1.38 -10.20 13.56
C ILE A 12 -0.99 -11.68 13.70
N THR A 13 -0.25 -12.18 12.71
CA THR A 13 0.38 -13.50 12.77
C THR A 13 1.90 -13.34 12.87
N VAL A 14 2.51 -13.98 13.86
CA VAL A 14 3.99 -14.06 13.97
C VAL A 14 4.47 -15.37 13.37
N LYS A 15 5.58 -15.33 12.66
CA LYS A 15 6.28 -16.50 12.12
C LYS A 15 7.59 -16.69 12.88
N VAL A 16 7.89 -17.93 13.25
CA VAL A 16 9.16 -18.37 13.85
C VAL A 16 9.60 -19.66 13.14
N GLY A 17 10.51 -19.54 12.19
CA GLY A 17 10.89 -20.64 11.30
C GLY A 17 9.69 -21.13 10.48
N ALA A 18 9.32 -22.40 10.65
CA ALA A 18 8.13 -22.99 9.99
C ALA A 18 6.82 -22.77 10.78
N LEU A 19 6.89 -22.33 12.03
CA LEU A 19 5.74 -22.15 12.90
C LEU A 19 5.05 -20.80 12.61
N ASN A 20 3.72 -20.83 12.47
CA ASN A 20 2.89 -19.62 12.38
C ASN A 20 2.01 -19.55 13.64
N MET A 21 2.07 -18.44 14.35
CA MET A 21 1.35 -18.21 15.60
C MET A 21 0.44 -16.99 15.43
N PRO A 22 -0.88 -17.17 15.29
CA PRO A 22 -1.80 -16.06 15.38
C PRO A 22 -1.77 -15.51 16.81
N LEU A 23 -1.55 -14.21 16.97
CA LEU A 23 -1.56 -13.55 18.27
C LEU A 23 -2.96 -12.99 18.55
N LYS A 24 -3.34 -12.87 19.82
CA LYS A 24 -4.56 -12.13 20.22
C LYS A 24 -4.30 -10.63 20.40
N TYR A 25 -3.18 -10.13 19.88
CA TYR A 25 -2.67 -8.77 20.04
C TYR A 25 -2.18 -8.24 18.69
N GLY A 26 -1.82 -6.95 18.64
CA GLY A 26 -1.35 -6.27 17.42
C GLY A 26 -2.46 -5.57 16.63
N GLU A 27 -3.70 -5.65 17.11
CA GLU A 27 -4.79 -4.79 16.67
C GLU A 27 -4.56 -3.36 17.17
N HIS A 28 -4.84 -2.38 16.32
CA HIS A 28 -4.84 -0.98 16.69
C HIS A 28 -5.84 -0.18 15.85
N VAL A 29 -6.32 0.91 16.44
CA VAL A 29 -7.25 1.84 15.79
C VAL A 29 -6.45 2.87 15.02
N GLY A 30 -6.77 3.04 13.75
CA GLY A 30 -6.14 4.01 12.88
C GLY A 30 -4.74 3.59 12.43
N ASP A 31 -4.56 3.53 11.11
CA ASP A 31 -3.25 3.49 10.48
C ASP A 31 -3.31 4.20 9.12
N TRP A 32 -2.20 4.78 8.72
CA TRP A 32 -2.03 5.40 7.42
C TRP A 32 -0.94 4.66 6.66
N GLU A 33 -1.31 4.11 5.52
CA GLU A 33 -0.35 3.57 4.56
C GLU A 33 -0.51 4.28 3.23
N HIS A 34 0.49 4.18 2.38
CA HIS A 34 0.46 4.80 1.07
C HIS A 34 1.15 3.98 -0.01
N PHE A 35 0.84 4.30 -1.25
CA PHE A 35 1.69 3.95 -2.37
C PHE A 35 2.00 5.17 -3.21
N THR A 36 3.20 5.21 -3.77
CA THR A 36 3.69 6.38 -4.50
C THR A 36 4.00 6.02 -5.93
N LEU A 37 3.31 6.69 -6.86
CA LEU A 37 3.56 6.56 -8.29
C LEU A 37 4.72 7.46 -8.69
N ARG A 38 5.72 6.91 -9.39
CA ARG A 38 6.78 7.68 -10.06
C ARG A 38 6.46 7.73 -11.55
N VAL A 39 6.09 8.91 -12.03
CA VAL A 39 5.66 9.14 -13.42
C VAL A 39 6.69 10.01 -14.14
N SER A 40 6.93 9.73 -15.42
CA SER A 40 7.76 10.55 -16.30
C SER A 40 7.08 11.87 -16.63
N ASN A 41 7.74 13.00 -16.34
CA ASN A 41 7.25 14.32 -16.74
C ASN A 41 7.34 14.56 -18.26
N PHE A 42 8.04 13.70 -19.02
CA PHE A 42 8.20 13.82 -20.47
C PHE A 42 7.22 12.94 -21.25
N THR A 43 7.01 11.71 -20.79
CA THR A 43 6.20 10.70 -21.51
C THR A 43 4.85 10.44 -20.85
N GLY A 44 4.67 10.85 -19.60
CA GLY A 44 3.47 10.51 -18.81
C GLY A 44 3.41 9.04 -18.37
N GLU A 45 4.44 8.25 -18.66
CA GLU A 45 4.48 6.82 -18.33
C GLU A 45 4.82 6.58 -16.85
N LEU A 46 4.18 5.57 -16.26
CA LEU A 46 4.53 5.07 -14.95
C LEU A 46 5.87 4.32 -15.02
N TRP A 47 6.82 4.70 -14.17
CA TRP A 47 8.14 4.06 -14.11
C TRP A 47 8.25 3.08 -12.95
N LYS A 48 7.85 3.50 -11.76
CA LYS A 48 7.95 2.71 -10.53
C LYS A 48 6.83 3.04 -9.57
N VAL A 49 6.52 2.09 -8.70
CA VAL A 49 5.59 2.29 -7.59
C VAL A 49 6.27 1.92 -6.29
N TYR A 50 6.19 2.81 -5.31
CA TYR A 50 6.59 2.53 -3.94
C TYR A 50 5.41 1.95 -3.18
N PHE A 51 5.64 0.84 -2.48
CA PHE A 51 4.67 0.21 -1.59
C PHE A 51 5.15 0.36 -0.15
N SER A 52 4.42 1.12 0.66
CA SER A 52 4.73 1.30 2.09
C SER A 52 4.46 0.03 2.88
N GLN A 53 5.34 -0.22 3.85
CA GLN A 53 5.29 -1.34 4.78
C GLN A 53 5.72 -0.78 6.14
N HIS A 54 4.79 -0.14 6.84
CA HIS A 54 5.03 0.52 8.11
C HIS A 54 6.16 1.56 8.05
N SER A 55 7.32 1.26 8.64
CA SER A 55 8.48 2.17 8.70
C SER A 55 9.32 2.21 7.41
N GLY A 56 8.99 1.38 6.42
CA GLY A 56 9.74 1.23 5.18
C GLY A 56 8.85 0.89 4.00
N GLY A 57 9.41 0.09 3.08
CA GLY A 57 8.73 -0.28 1.84
C GLY A 57 9.69 -0.62 0.72
N GLN A 58 9.15 -0.76 -0.48
CA GLN A 58 9.93 -1.13 -1.66
C GLN A 58 9.46 -0.38 -2.91
N TRP A 59 10.42 0.01 -3.74
CA TRP A 59 10.17 0.47 -5.11
C TRP A 59 10.16 -0.72 -6.06
N VAL A 60 9.12 -0.82 -6.87
CA VAL A 60 8.93 -1.88 -7.87
C VAL A 60 8.81 -1.23 -9.24
N ASN A 61 9.46 -1.80 -10.26
CA ASN A 61 9.36 -1.29 -11.62
C ASN A 61 7.97 -1.52 -12.19
N ALA A 62 7.51 -0.61 -13.05
CA ALA A 62 6.20 -0.73 -13.68
C ALA A 62 6.03 -2.04 -14.48
N SER A 63 7.13 -2.56 -15.06
CA SER A 63 7.15 -3.86 -15.76
C SER A 63 6.82 -5.06 -14.88
N ASP A 64 7.01 -4.92 -13.57
CA ASP A 64 6.89 -6.01 -12.60
C ASP A 64 5.58 -5.89 -11.80
N LEU A 65 4.70 -4.94 -12.15
CA LEU A 65 3.42 -4.74 -11.46
C LEU A 65 2.34 -5.63 -12.05
N GLU A 66 1.39 -6.02 -11.20
CA GLU A 66 0.15 -6.62 -11.66
C GLU A 66 -0.85 -5.54 -12.08
N HIS A 67 -1.56 -5.80 -13.17
CA HIS A 67 -2.60 -4.92 -13.69
C HIS A 67 -3.96 -5.61 -13.60
N ILE A 68 -4.95 -4.90 -13.06
CA ILE A 68 -6.33 -5.41 -12.99
C ILE A 68 -7.01 -5.25 -14.35
N GLU A 69 -6.85 -4.08 -14.97
CA GLU A 69 -7.40 -3.75 -16.28
C GLU A 69 -6.67 -2.53 -16.85
N GLY A 70 -6.22 -2.60 -18.11
CA GLY A 70 -5.50 -1.51 -18.76
C GLY A 70 -4.30 -1.03 -17.93
N ASN A 71 -4.23 0.26 -17.65
CA ASN A 71 -3.17 0.88 -16.86
C ASN A 71 -3.44 0.90 -15.34
N ARG A 72 -4.52 0.25 -14.86
CA ARG A 72 -4.82 0.17 -13.43
C ARG A 72 -4.02 -0.94 -12.76
N ILE A 73 -3.05 -0.54 -11.96
CA ILE A 73 -2.24 -1.45 -11.16
C ILE A 73 -3.04 -2.03 -10.00
N ALA A 74 -2.69 -3.24 -9.58
CA ALA A 74 -3.16 -3.84 -8.34
C ALA A 74 -2.25 -3.44 -7.16
N VAL A 75 -2.87 -3.14 -6.02
CA VAL A 75 -2.18 -2.95 -4.74
C VAL A 75 -2.83 -3.89 -3.74
N TYR A 76 -2.01 -4.72 -3.08
CA TYR A 76 -2.48 -5.72 -2.12
C TYR A 76 -2.20 -5.26 -0.71
N ALA A 77 -3.23 -5.06 0.10
CA ALA A 77 -3.08 -4.80 1.53
C ALA A 77 -2.88 -6.11 2.31
N ALA A 78 -2.04 -6.07 3.34
CA ALA A 78 -1.86 -7.18 4.26
C ALA A 78 -3.17 -7.51 5.01
N LYS A 79 -3.52 -8.78 5.11
CA LYS A 79 -4.58 -9.26 5.99
C LYS A 79 -4.18 -9.03 7.44
N SER A 80 -5.05 -8.37 8.21
CA SER A 80 -4.81 -8.03 9.62
C SER A 80 -3.57 -7.16 9.87
N GLY A 81 -3.01 -6.57 8.83
CA GLY A 81 -2.02 -5.51 8.91
C GLY A 81 -2.45 -4.38 7.97
N HIS A 82 -1.50 -3.50 7.65
CA HIS A 82 -1.78 -2.34 6.80
C HIS A 82 -0.81 -2.26 5.60
N ALA A 83 0.41 -2.78 5.77
CA ALA A 83 1.44 -2.86 4.74
C ALA A 83 0.91 -3.26 3.35
N THR A 84 1.46 -2.61 2.33
CA THR A 84 1.07 -2.79 0.93
C THR A 84 2.11 -3.58 0.15
N PHE A 85 1.63 -4.37 -0.81
CA PHE A 85 2.46 -5.26 -1.62
C PHE A 85 2.07 -5.20 -3.11
N PRO A 86 3.05 -5.36 -4.02
CA PRO A 86 2.82 -5.37 -5.47
C PRO A 86 2.12 -6.64 -5.97
N HIS A 87 2.16 -7.72 -5.17
CA HIS A 87 1.69 -9.04 -5.54
C HIS A 87 0.93 -9.70 -4.40
N ALA A 88 0.06 -10.64 -4.76
CA ALA A 88 -0.44 -11.62 -3.80
C ALA A 88 0.71 -12.51 -3.30
N GLY A 89 0.71 -12.84 -2.01
CA GLY A 89 1.75 -13.68 -1.44
C GLY A 89 1.79 -13.67 0.09
N ASN A 90 2.82 -14.32 0.59
CA ASN A 90 3.18 -14.34 2.00
C ASN A 90 4.49 -13.58 2.19
N PHE A 91 4.44 -12.47 2.92
CA PHE A 91 5.58 -11.60 3.13
C PHE A 91 5.98 -11.63 4.60
N LEU A 92 7.28 -11.75 4.85
CA LEU A 92 7.83 -11.71 6.20
C LEU A 92 8.53 -10.39 6.44
N GLU A 93 8.08 -9.70 7.48
CA GLU A 93 8.69 -8.49 8.02
C GLU A 93 9.44 -8.83 9.31
N GLY A 94 10.77 -8.75 9.25
CA GLY A 94 11.67 -9.22 10.29
C GLY A 94 12.90 -9.90 9.69
N ASP A 95 13.50 -10.81 10.46
CA ASP A 95 14.67 -11.55 10.00
C ASP A 95 14.26 -12.71 9.09
N ARG A 96 14.44 -12.49 7.78
CA ARG A 96 14.15 -13.50 6.76
C ARG A 96 15.10 -14.70 6.79
N LYS A 97 16.34 -14.54 7.27
CA LYS A 97 17.30 -15.64 7.37
C LYS A 97 16.93 -16.58 8.51
N LEU A 98 16.48 -16.03 9.63
CA LEU A 98 15.99 -16.80 10.78
C LEU A 98 14.52 -17.24 10.59
N GLY A 99 13.80 -16.63 9.64
CA GLY A 99 12.37 -16.89 9.45
C GLY A 99 11.53 -16.36 10.61
N VAL A 100 11.97 -15.29 11.27
CA VAL A 100 11.36 -14.72 12.46
C VAL A 100 10.81 -13.33 12.15
N GLY A 101 9.53 -13.09 12.39
CA GLY A 101 8.92 -11.78 12.15
C GLY A 101 7.41 -11.79 12.05
N ILE A 102 6.83 -10.67 11.63
CA ILE A 102 5.41 -10.52 11.34
C ILE A 102 5.14 -11.07 9.94
N ARG A 103 4.14 -11.96 9.86
CA ARG A 103 3.67 -12.55 8.62
C ARG A 103 2.52 -11.69 8.05
N ASN A 104 2.76 -11.13 6.88
CA ASN A 104 1.80 -10.38 6.10
C ASN A 104 1.27 -11.25 4.95
N ASP A 105 0.04 -11.71 5.04
CA ASP A 105 -0.65 -12.42 3.96
C ASP A 105 -1.40 -11.42 3.08
N ALA A 106 -1.11 -11.37 1.78
CA ALA A 106 -1.76 -10.49 0.83
C ALA A 106 -2.40 -11.32 -0.28
N SER A 107 -3.67 -11.14 -0.57
CA SER A 107 -4.36 -11.89 -1.61
C SER A 107 -5.53 -11.11 -2.18
N ARG A 108 -5.93 -11.45 -3.41
CA ARG A 108 -7.13 -10.87 -4.01
C ARG A 108 -8.36 -11.25 -3.20
N SER A 109 -9.21 -10.27 -2.91
CA SER A 109 -10.50 -10.43 -2.25
C SER A 109 -11.63 -10.12 -3.23
N LYS A 110 -12.86 -10.57 -2.90
CA LYS A 110 -14.08 -10.12 -3.58
C LYS A 110 -14.39 -8.65 -3.29
N TYR A 111 -13.83 -8.10 -2.21
CA TYR A 111 -13.91 -6.70 -1.84
C TYR A 111 -12.62 -6.00 -2.27
N PHE A 112 -12.75 -4.86 -2.93
CA PHE A 112 -11.62 -4.01 -3.33
C PHE A 112 -12.03 -2.54 -3.28
N LEU A 113 -11.03 -1.67 -3.15
CA LEU A 113 -11.19 -0.24 -3.22
C LEU A 113 -10.71 0.25 -4.59
N ASP A 114 -11.60 0.87 -5.36
CA ASP A 114 -11.24 1.55 -6.60
C ASP A 114 -10.86 3.00 -6.30
N THR A 115 -9.55 3.23 -6.14
CA THR A 115 -9.00 4.55 -5.79
C THR A 115 -9.12 5.57 -6.92
N SER A 116 -9.49 5.17 -8.16
CA SER A 116 -9.67 6.13 -9.26
C SER A 116 -11.05 6.77 -9.30
N ARG A 117 -12.00 6.33 -8.46
CA ARG A 117 -13.39 6.82 -8.49
C ARG A 117 -13.68 7.96 -7.52
N LYS A 118 -13.22 7.84 -6.28
CA LYS A 118 -13.48 8.82 -5.21
C LYS A 118 -12.20 9.07 -4.43
N TYR A 119 -11.64 10.25 -4.60
CA TYR A 119 -10.44 10.71 -3.92
C TYR A 119 -10.54 12.22 -3.68
N GLN A 120 -9.65 12.73 -2.82
CA GLN A 120 -9.45 14.16 -2.61
C GLN A 120 -7.98 14.48 -2.79
N ILE A 121 -7.69 15.59 -3.47
CA ILE A 121 -6.31 16.09 -3.59
C ILE A 121 -6.05 16.96 -2.38
N VAL A 122 -5.13 16.52 -1.52
CA VAL A 122 -4.83 17.19 -0.24
C VAL A 122 -3.56 18.05 -0.30
N ALA A 123 -2.67 17.81 -1.25
CA ALA A 123 -1.44 18.57 -1.42
C ALA A 123 -0.94 18.47 -2.87
N ALA A 124 -0.93 19.60 -3.59
CA ALA A 124 -0.42 19.71 -4.95
C ALA A 124 -0.19 21.18 -5.34
N GLU A 125 0.72 21.88 -4.66
CA GLU A 125 0.97 23.33 -4.78
C GLU A 125 1.23 23.79 -6.22
N HIS A 126 1.81 22.92 -7.05
CA HIS A 126 2.03 23.18 -8.46
C HIS A 126 0.74 23.27 -9.29
N LEU A 127 -0.36 22.62 -8.88
CA LEU A 127 -1.67 22.73 -9.52
C LEU A 127 -2.41 24.00 -9.08
N GLU A 128 -2.19 24.46 -7.85
CA GLU A 128 -2.64 25.78 -7.38
C GLU A 128 -2.07 26.90 -8.25
N ALA A 129 -0.76 26.84 -8.55
CA ALA A 129 -0.11 27.78 -9.46
C ALA A 129 -0.70 27.77 -10.89
N LEU A 130 -1.37 26.68 -11.27
CA LEU A 130 -2.08 26.52 -12.55
C LEU A 130 -3.58 26.85 -12.45
N GLY A 131 -4.06 27.32 -11.30
CA GLY A 131 -5.45 27.72 -11.07
C GLY A 131 -6.42 26.57 -10.83
N SER A 132 -5.95 25.37 -10.45
CA SER A 132 -6.84 24.26 -10.10
C SER A 132 -7.63 24.57 -8.83
N LYS A 133 -8.92 24.18 -8.83
CA LYS A 133 -9.81 24.27 -7.67
C LYS A 133 -10.04 22.92 -7.00
N ASP A 134 -9.30 21.89 -7.42
CA ASP A 134 -9.51 20.50 -6.97
C ASP A 134 -8.75 20.18 -5.67
N ILE A 135 -7.95 21.12 -5.19
CA ILE A 135 -7.16 20.98 -3.96
C ILE A 135 -8.03 21.37 -2.77
N VAL A 136 -8.07 20.49 -1.76
CA VAL A 136 -8.69 20.79 -0.48
C VAL A 136 -7.90 21.90 0.19
N VAL A 137 -8.55 23.02 0.44
CA VAL A 137 -8.00 24.13 1.23
C VAL A 137 -8.36 23.89 2.69
N GLU A 138 -7.40 23.99 3.60
CA GLU A 138 -7.72 23.98 5.03
C GLU A 138 -8.71 25.11 5.36
N PRO A 139 -9.71 24.87 6.23
CA PRO A 139 -10.74 25.85 6.55
C PRO A 139 -10.21 27.14 7.18
#